data_AF-A0A813BUH5-F1
#
_entry.id   AF-A0A813BUH5-F1
#
_cell.length_a   1.000
_cell.length_b   1.000
_cell.length_c   1.000
_cell.angle_alpha   90.00
_cell.angle_beta   90.00
_cell.angle_gamma   90.00
#
_symmetry.space_group_name_H-M   'P 1'
#
loop_
_entity.id
_entity.type
_entity.pdbx_description
1 polymer ?
#
loop_
_entity_poly.entity_id
_entity_poly.type
_entity_poly.pdbx_seq_one_letter_code
_entity_poly.pdbx_strand_id
1 'polypeptide(L)'
;MLQIMGRAGRPQFDDQGVAVILAEEGLSARWQQLLEGRPLESNLPERLTEALLCEVVAGSIQNQEALCTWLAGTFLAVRARK
;
A
#
# COMPACT_ATOMS: atom_id res chain seq x y z
N MET A 1 -5.44 8.02 6.67
CA MET A 1 -5.18 9.26 7.42
C MET A 1 -4.63 10.39 6.55
N LEU A 2 -3.67 10.13 5.64
CA LEU A 2 -3.22 11.10 4.62
C LEU A 2 -4.39 11.77 3.87
N GLN A 3 -5.42 10.99 3.52
CA GLN A 3 -6.66 11.50 2.90
C GLN A 3 -7.45 12.48 3.78
N ILE A 4 -7.41 12.36 5.10
CA ILE A 4 -8.11 13.28 6.02
C ILE A 4 -7.32 14.59 6.12
N MET A 5 -6.00 14.49 6.26
CA MET A 5 -5.11 15.67 6.28
C MET A 5 -5.13 16.43 4.96
N GLY A 6 -5.28 15.75 3.82
CA GLY A 6 -5.41 16.38 2.50
C GLY A 6 -6.67 17.22 2.32
N ARG A 7 -7.60 17.21 3.28
CA ARG A 7 -8.77 18.11 3.30
C ARG A 7 -8.56 19.35 4.16
N ALA A 8 -7.43 19.47 4.85
CA ALA A 8 -7.10 20.64 5.65
C ALA A 8 -6.65 21.77 4.71
N GLY A 9 -7.43 22.87 4.70
CA GLY A 9 -7.21 24.03 3.84
C GLY A 9 -8.01 23.95 2.53
N ARG A 10 -8.64 25.07 2.16
CA ARG A 10 -9.37 25.21 0.89
C ARG A 10 -8.49 25.96 -0.10
N PRO A 11 -8.12 25.36 -1.25
CA PRO A 11 -7.14 25.93 -2.19
C PRO A 11 -7.42 27.34 -2.72
N GLN A 12 -8.67 27.83 -2.63
CA GLN A 12 -9.08 29.13 -3.14
C GLN A 12 -9.39 30.17 -2.05
N PHE A 13 -9.39 29.77 -0.78
CA PHE A 13 -9.88 30.63 0.32
C PHE A 13 -8.89 30.74 1.48
N ASP A 14 -8.11 29.70 1.74
CA ASP A 14 -7.22 29.65 2.90
C ASP A 14 -5.76 29.67 2.43
N ASP A 15 -4.93 30.54 2.99
CA ASP A 15 -3.49 30.63 2.67
C ASP A 15 -2.69 29.43 3.21
N GLN A 16 -3.20 28.75 4.24
CA GLN A 16 -2.59 27.62 4.91
C GLN A 16 -3.65 26.61 5.39
N GLY A 17 -3.36 25.32 5.26
CA GLY A 17 -4.15 24.23 5.84
C GLY A 17 -3.46 23.65 7.07
N VAL A 18 -4.14 23.63 8.21
CA VAL A 18 -3.61 23.08 9.47
C VAL A 18 -4.39 21.82 9.85
N ALA A 19 -3.68 20.71 10.06
CA ALA A 19 -4.25 19.46 10.57
C ALA A 19 -3.60 19.12 11.92
N VAL A 20 -4.42 18.88 12.94
CA VAL A 20 -3.98 18.48 14.28
C VAL A 20 -4.31 17.00 14.49
N ILE A 21 -3.30 16.18 14.76
CA ILE A 21 -3.48 14.76 15.08
C ILE A 21 -3.48 14.61 16.60
N LEU A 22 -4.61 14.15 17.15
CA LEU A 22 -4.73 13.71 18.53
C LEU A 22 -4.51 12.20 18.57
N ALA A 23 -3.45 11.75 19.25
CA ALA A 23 -3.08 10.34 19.36
C ALA A 23 -2.45 10.03 20.71
N GLU A 24 -2.41 8.74 21.06
CA GLU A 24 -1.67 8.24 22.21
C GLU A 24 -0.16 8.47 22.04
N GLU A 25 0.56 8.69 23.13
CA GLU A 25 1.97 9.12 23.15
C GLU A 25 2.88 8.18 22.32
N GLY A 26 2.65 6.86 22.38
CA GLY A 26 3.41 5.85 21.63
C GLY A 26 3.16 5.80 20.12
N LEU A 27 2.11 6.48 19.60
CA LEU A 27 1.76 6.46 18.18
C LEU A 27 2.30 7.68 17.42
N SER A 28 2.84 8.68 18.13
CA SER A 28 3.40 9.90 17.55
C SER A 28 4.45 9.62 16.46
N ALA A 29 5.43 8.76 16.76
CA ALA A 29 6.47 8.35 15.81
C ALA A 29 5.90 7.65 14.56
N ARG A 30 4.85 6.83 14.72
CA ARG A 30 4.17 6.19 13.59
C ARG A 30 3.56 7.23 12.65
N TRP A 31 2.96 8.28 13.19
CA TRP A 31 2.35 9.34 12.38
C TRP A 31 3.40 10.22 11.71
N GLN A 32 4.50 10.53 12.37
CA GLN A 32 5.65 11.23 11.76
C GLN A 32 6.21 10.46 10.57
N GLN A 33 6.49 9.16 10.74
CA GLN A 33 6.94 8.30 9.63
C GLN A 33 5.94 8.21 8.47
N LEU A 34 4.63 8.36 8.75
CA LEU A 34 3.61 8.36 7.69
C LEU A 34 3.67 9.65 6.86
N LEU A 35 3.99 10.79 7.49
CA LEU A 35 4.11 12.10 6.86
C LEU A 35 5.40 12.24 6.05
N GLU A 36 6.51 11.70 6.56
CA GLU A 36 7.81 11.67 5.86
C GLU A 36 7.80 10.78 4.60
N GLY A 37 6.78 9.94 4.47
CA GLY A 37 6.63 9.00 3.36
C GLY A 37 7.38 7.70 3.64
N ARG A 38 6.63 6.65 3.94
CA ARG A 38 7.19 5.30 4.07
C ARG A 38 7.26 4.61 2.70
N PRO A 39 8.32 3.82 2.43
CA PRO A 39 8.34 2.96 1.26
C PRO A 39 7.16 1.98 1.36
N LEU A 40 6.42 1.85 0.26
CA LEU A 40 5.31 0.91 0.19
C LEU A 40 5.87 -0.50 -0.03
N GLU A 41 5.48 -1.43 0.84
CA GLU A 41 5.80 -2.86 0.72
C GLU A 41 4.61 -3.65 0.20
N SER A 42 4.90 -4.80 -0.43
CA SER A 42 3.87 -5.71 -0.91
C SER A 42 3.39 -6.61 0.22
N ASN A 43 2.09 -6.58 0.50
CA ASN A 43 1.45 -7.51 1.45
C ASN A 43 0.96 -8.81 0.78
N LEU A 44 1.35 -9.04 -0.48
CA LEU A 44 0.98 -10.25 -1.21
C LEU A 44 1.45 -11.56 -0.55
N PRO A 45 2.64 -11.66 0.07
CA PRO A 45 3.09 -12.91 0.70
C PRO A 45 2.11 -13.46 1.75
N GLU A 46 1.48 -12.58 2.55
CA GLU A 46 0.52 -12.98 3.59
C GLU A 46 -0.77 -13.59 3.02
N ARG A 47 -1.10 -13.26 1.77
CA ARG A 47 -2.33 -13.69 1.09
C ARG A 47 -2.07 -14.45 -0.22
N LEU A 48 -0.85 -14.93 -0.40
CA LEU A 48 -0.41 -15.51 -1.66
C LEU A 48 -1.25 -16.74 -2.03
N THR A 49 -1.56 -17.59 -1.04
CA THR A 49 -2.36 -18.80 -1.25
C THR A 49 -3.75 -18.50 -1.78
N GLU A 50 -4.44 -17.52 -1.18
CA GLU A 50 -5.79 -17.12 -1.60
C GLU A 50 -5.78 -16.49 -2.99
N ALA A 51 -4.82 -15.60 -3.25
CA ALA A 51 -4.67 -14.96 -4.55
C ALA A 51 -4.36 -15.99 -5.65
N LEU A 52 -3.46 -16.94 -5.37
CA LEU A 52 -3.11 -18.01 -6.30
C LEU A 52 -4.30 -18.92 -6.61
N LEU A 53 -5.03 -19.35 -5.58
CA LEU A 53 -6.23 -20.18 -5.76
C LEU A 53 -7.27 -19.46 -6.64
N CYS A 54 -7.48 -18.16 -6.43
CA CYS A 54 -8.38 -17.35 -7.25
C CYS A 54 -7.98 -17.39 -8.73
N GLU A 55 -6.70 -17.21 -9.04
CA GLU A 55 -6.20 -17.19 -10.43
C GLU A 55 -6.19 -18.58 -11.10
N VAL A 56 -6.02 -19.65 -10.32
CA VAL A 56 -6.17 -21.02 -10.82
C VAL A 56 -7.64 -21.30 -11.14
N VAL A 57 -8.57 -20.93 -10.26
CA VAL A 57 -10.02 -21.10 -10.47
C VAL A 57 -10.52 -20.23 -11.63
N ALA A 58 -10.00 -19.02 -11.79
CA ALA A 58 -10.29 -18.14 -12.93
C ALA A 58 -9.74 -18.69 -14.26
N GLY A 59 -8.83 -19.66 -14.22
CA GLY A 59 -8.21 -20.26 -15.39
C GLY A 59 -7.05 -19.43 -15.97
N SER A 60 -6.63 -18.35 -15.29
CA SER A 60 -5.46 -17.54 -15.66
C SER A 60 -4.15 -18.31 -15.49
N ILE A 61 -4.07 -19.14 -14.44
CA ILE A 61 -2.88 -19.95 -14.12
C ILE A 61 -3.23 -21.43 -14.30
N GLN A 62 -2.70 -22.02 -15.37
CA GLN A 62 -2.96 -23.43 -15.71
C GLN A 62 -1.70 -24.30 -15.65
N ASN A 63 -0.52 -23.68 -15.61
CA ASN A 63 0.77 -24.35 -15.58
C ASN A 63 1.80 -23.52 -14.80
N GLN A 64 2.98 -24.11 -14.56
CA GLN A 64 4.04 -23.46 -13.79
C GLN A 64 4.63 -22.23 -14.49
N GLU A 65 4.65 -22.20 -15.82
CA GLU A 65 5.18 -21.06 -16.58
C GLU A 65 4.27 -19.82 -16.46
N ALA A 66 2.96 -20.03 -16.52
CA ALA A 66 1.95 -19.02 -16.27
C ALA A 66 2.02 -18.49 -14.83
N LEU A 67 2.26 -19.37 -13.85
CA LEU A 67 2.47 -18.97 -12.46
C LEU A 67 3.69 -18.06 -12.31
N CYS A 68 4.83 -18.44 -12.88
CA CYS A 68 6.06 -17.64 -12.84
C CYS A 68 5.85 -16.27 -13.50
N THR A 69 5.15 -16.24 -14.64
CA THR A 69 4.83 -15.00 -15.35
C THR A 69 3.92 -14.10 -14.52
N TRP A 70 2.88 -14.66 -13.92
CA TRP A 70 1.98 -13.94 -13.03
C TRP A 70 2.72 -13.35 -11.83
N LEU A 71 3.53 -14.15 -11.12
CA LEU A 71 4.35 -13.70 -9.99
C LEU A 71 5.28 -12.56 -10.39
N ALA A 72 5.95 -12.68 -11.54
CA ALA A 72 6.85 -11.65 -12.06
C ALA A 72 6.15 -10.32 -12.36
N GLY A 73 4.84 -10.35 -12.66
CA GLY A 73 4.01 -9.15 -12.88
C GLY A 73 3.49 -8.49 -11.59
N THR A 74 3.69 -9.12 -10.42
CA THR A 74 3.19 -8.57 -9.15
C THR A 74 4.10 -7.50 -8.57
N PHE A 75 3.51 -6.61 -7.74
CA PHE A 75 4.30 -5.64 -6.97
C PHE A 75 5.31 -6.31 -6.02
N LEU A 76 5.04 -7.55 -5.57
CA LEU A 76 5.98 -8.33 -4.76
C LEU A 76 7.29 -8.59 -5.53
N ALA A 77 7.21 -9.02 -6.79
CA ALA A 77 8.40 -9.27 -7.59
C ALA A 77 9.18 -7.98 -7.88
N VAL A 78 8.50 -6.83 -8.03
CA VAL A 78 9.15 -5.53 -8.19
C VAL A 78 9.91 -5.13 -6.92
N ARG A 79 9.35 -5.36 -5.72
CA ARG A 79 10.02 -5.07 -4.45
C ARG A 79 11.16 -6.04 -4.16
N ALA A 80 11.03 -7.33 -4.48
CA ALA A 80 12.07 -8.33 -4.25
C ALA A 80 13.31 -8.17 -5.15
N ARG A 81 13.20 -7.43 -6.26
CA ARG A 81 14.32 -7.13 -7.17
C ARG A 81 15.07 -5.84 -6.82
N LYS A 82 14.55 -5.03 -5.90
CA LYS A 82 15.22 -3.85 -5.36
C LYS A 82 16.05 -4.22 -4.13
#